data_AF-A0A3Q7XGH2-F1
#
_entry.id   AF-A0A3Q7XGH2-F1
#
_cell.length_a   1.000
_cell.length_b   1.000
_cell.length_c   1.000
_cell.angle_alpha   90.00
_cell.angle_beta   90.00
_cell.angle_gamma   90.00
#
_symmetry.space_group_name_H-M   'P 1'
#
loop_
_entity.id
_entity.type
_entity.pdbx_description
1 polymer ?
#
loop_
_entity_poly.entity_id
_entity_poly.type
_entity_poly.pdbx_seq_one_letter_code
_entity_poly.pdbx_strand_id
1 'polypeptide(L)'
;MVVHAKDELYLATSIPKRVRVFEWIQEEQQICLLSPYTDLIKVLLPDGNVKEGKKWQTAHLDVAREISKNLANNALIAKVNCVLWDMTRPLQADSQLQIFRFDDDEGHDTFWHSSAHILGHSHETEYGCKICIGPCTTRGEGFYSDVFCGDLGLNDDHFN
;
A
#
# COMPACT_ATOMS: atom_id res chain seq x y z
N MET A 1 -13.19 27.58 20.58
CA MET A 1 -13.22 26.59 19.48
C MET A 1 -14.37 26.93 18.57
N VAL A 2 -14.08 27.34 17.34
CA VAL A 2 -15.10 27.37 16.30
C VAL A 2 -15.37 25.92 15.93
N VAL A 3 -16.58 25.43 16.22
CA VAL A 3 -16.99 24.09 15.80
C VAL A 3 -17.28 24.17 14.32
N HIS A 4 -16.34 23.72 13.50
CA HIS A 4 -16.55 23.58 12.08
C HIS A 4 -17.31 22.29 11.82
N ALA A 5 -18.46 22.41 11.15
CA ALA A 5 -19.28 21.26 10.82
C ALA A 5 -18.58 20.45 9.71
N LYS A 6 -18.28 19.18 9.98
CA LYS A 6 -17.80 18.22 8.97
C LYS A 6 -18.91 18.01 7.93
N ASP A 7 -18.54 17.69 6.68
CA ASP A 7 -19.51 17.26 5.66
C ASP A 7 -19.98 15.82 5.99
N GLU A 8 -20.81 15.69 7.03
CA GLU A 8 -21.29 14.41 7.55
C GLU A 8 -22.04 13.60 6.48
N LEU A 9 -22.74 14.29 5.58
CA LEU A 9 -23.45 13.65 4.47
C LEU A 9 -22.46 13.04 3.47
N TYR A 10 -21.40 13.77 3.10
CA TYR A 10 -20.34 13.23 2.26
C TYR A 10 -19.68 11.99 2.88
N LEU A 11 -19.31 12.06 4.17
CA LEU A 11 -18.66 10.96 4.88
C LEU A 11 -19.57 9.73 4.94
N ALA A 12 -20.83 9.91 5.36
CA ALA A 12 -21.81 8.85 5.49
C ALA A 12 -22.19 8.19 4.16
N THR A 13 -22.04 8.89 3.03
CA THR A 13 -22.36 8.34 1.69
C THR A 13 -21.14 7.75 1.00
N SER A 14 -19.99 8.42 1.06
CA SER A 14 -18.82 8.10 0.22
C SER A 14 -17.94 7.01 0.81
N ILE A 15 -17.77 6.97 2.14
CA ILE A 15 -16.93 5.94 2.79
C ILE A 15 -17.59 4.55 2.64
N PRO A 16 -18.87 4.33 3.01
CA PRO A 16 -19.47 3.00 2.88
C PRO A 16 -19.55 2.52 1.43
N LYS A 17 -19.73 3.44 0.47
CA LYS A 17 -19.70 3.12 -0.96
C LYS A 17 -18.31 2.61 -1.38
N ARG A 18 -17.22 3.30 -1.00
CA ARG A 18 -15.85 2.87 -1.30
C ARG A 18 -15.52 1.53 -0.67
N VAL A 19 -15.87 1.35 0.61
CA VAL A 19 -15.68 0.09 1.34
C VAL A 19 -16.41 -1.06 0.63
N ARG A 20 -17.68 -0.89 0.27
CA ARG A 20 -18.45 -1.92 -0.45
C ARG A 20 -17.80 -2.33 -1.77
N VAL A 21 -17.29 -1.37 -2.54
CA VAL A 21 -16.60 -1.66 -3.81
C VAL A 21 -15.30 -2.43 -3.55
N PHE A 22 -14.52 -2.02 -2.55
CA PHE A 22 -13.30 -2.71 -2.16
C PHE A 22 -13.58 -4.15 -1.71
N GLU A 23 -14.56 -4.35 -0.84
CA GLU A 23 -14.97 -5.66 -0.34
C GLU A 23 -15.40 -6.58 -1.49
N TRP A 24 -16.21 -6.07 -2.44
CA TRP A 24 -16.62 -6.86 -3.61
C TRP A 24 -15.42 -7.30 -4.47
N ILE A 25 -14.48 -6.39 -4.77
CA ILE A 25 -13.27 -6.73 -5.52
C ILE A 25 -12.38 -7.71 -4.73
N GLN A 26 -12.28 -7.51 -3.42
CA GLN A 26 -11.52 -8.38 -2.53
C GLN A 26 -12.10 -9.80 -2.52
N GLU A 27 -13.42 -9.96 -2.47
CA GLU A 27 -14.10 -11.25 -2.54
C GLU A 27 -13.77 -11.98 -3.85
N GLU A 28 -13.82 -11.29 -4.99
CA GLU A 28 -13.44 -11.86 -6.28
C GLU A 28 -11.98 -12.35 -6.28
N GLN A 29 -11.07 -11.57 -5.69
CA GLN A 29 -9.66 -11.95 -5.57
C GLN A 29 -9.45 -13.13 -4.62
N GLN A 30 -10.20 -13.22 -3.52
CA GLN A 30 -10.13 -14.34 -2.58
C GLN A 30 -10.50 -15.67 -3.24
N ILE A 31 -11.44 -15.68 -4.19
CA ILE A 31 -11.77 -16.89 -4.97
C ILE A 31 -10.55 -17.41 -5.75
N CYS A 32 -9.78 -16.50 -6.36
CA CYS A 32 -8.52 -16.87 -7.00
C CYS A 32 -7.50 -17.41 -6.00
N LEU A 33 -7.40 -16.84 -4.80
CA LEU A 33 -6.48 -17.31 -3.75
C LEU A 33 -6.85 -18.69 -3.18
N LEU A 34 -8.14 -18.99 -3.08
CA LEU A 34 -8.66 -20.25 -2.55
C LEU A 34 -8.68 -21.39 -3.60
N SER A 35 -8.36 -21.08 -4.86
CA SER A 35 -8.29 -22.08 -5.91
C SER A 35 -7.11 -23.04 -5.64
N PRO A 36 -7.28 -24.36 -5.86
CA PRO A 36 -6.30 -25.37 -5.46
C PRO A 36 -5.12 -25.44 -6.45
N TYR A 37 -4.33 -24.38 -6.52
CA TYR A 37 -3.09 -24.37 -7.29
C TYR A 37 -2.05 -25.22 -6.58
N THR A 38 -1.48 -26.20 -7.29
CA THR A 38 -0.38 -27.05 -6.81
C THR A 38 0.90 -26.84 -7.61
N ASP A 39 0.86 -25.93 -8.59
CA ASP A 39 2.00 -25.63 -9.45
C ASP A 39 3.17 -25.05 -8.64
N LEU A 40 4.35 -25.63 -8.83
CA LEU A 40 5.60 -25.05 -8.35
C LEU A 40 6.07 -23.98 -9.33
N ILE A 41 6.65 -22.92 -8.80
CA ILE A 41 7.20 -21.79 -9.54
C ILE A 41 8.62 -21.50 -9.10
N LYS A 42 9.42 -20.93 -9.99
CA LYS A 42 10.81 -20.53 -9.74
C LYS A 42 10.91 -19.04 -9.53
N VAL A 43 11.58 -18.66 -8.45
CA VAL A 43 11.82 -17.27 -8.08
C VAL A 43 13.32 -17.01 -8.17
N LEU A 44 13.74 -16.26 -9.19
CA LEU A 44 15.13 -15.86 -9.39
C LEU A 44 15.43 -14.62 -8.55
N LEU A 45 16.46 -14.71 -7.71
CA LEU A 45 16.95 -13.64 -6.86
C LEU A 45 18.12 -12.88 -7.51
N PRO A 46 18.47 -11.67 -7.03
CA PRO A 46 19.50 -10.83 -7.64
C PRO A 46 20.92 -11.41 -7.57
N ASP A 47 21.16 -12.28 -6.59
CA ASP A 47 22.43 -13.02 -6.42
C ASP A 47 22.54 -14.24 -7.35
N GLY A 48 21.53 -14.49 -8.19
CA GLY A 48 21.43 -15.63 -9.08
C GLY A 48 20.86 -16.89 -8.44
N ASN A 49 20.57 -16.87 -7.13
CA ASN A 49 19.93 -18.01 -6.47
C ASN A 49 18.48 -18.16 -6.94
N VAL A 50 18.02 -19.41 -7.02
CA VAL A 50 16.64 -19.73 -7.36
C VAL A 50 15.96 -20.34 -6.14
N LYS A 51 14.82 -19.77 -5.76
CA LYS A 51 13.93 -20.29 -4.72
C LYS A 51 12.71 -20.96 -5.37
N GLU A 52 12.24 -22.03 -4.76
CA GLU A 52 11.00 -22.69 -5.16
C GLU A 52 9.83 -22.08 -4.38
N GLY A 53 8.77 -21.70 -5.10
CA GLY A 53 7.53 -21.21 -4.52
C GLY A 53 6.34 -22.02 -5.00
N LYS A 54 5.19 -21.81 -4.34
CA LYS A 54 3.90 -22.35 -4.75
C LYS A 54 3.08 -21.24 -5.37
N LYS A 55 2.60 -21.49 -6.58
CA LYS A 55 1.75 -20.54 -7.31
C LYS A 55 0.52 -20.16 -6.49
N TRP A 56 0.22 -18.86 -6.45
CA TRP A 56 -0.89 -18.26 -5.68
C TRP A 56 -0.85 -18.46 -4.16
N GLN A 57 0.21 -19.08 -3.61
CA GLN A 57 0.37 -19.31 -2.17
C GLN A 57 1.59 -18.61 -1.59
N THR A 58 2.74 -18.68 -2.28
CA THR A 58 3.98 -18.04 -1.81
C THR A 58 3.94 -16.54 -2.10
N ALA A 59 4.02 -15.73 -1.04
CA ALA A 59 4.15 -14.29 -1.14
C ALA A 59 5.62 -13.84 -1.12
N HIS A 60 5.87 -12.58 -1.50
CA HIS A 60 7.21 -12.01 -1.57
C HIS A 60 7.86 -11.97 -0.18
N LEU A 61 7.03 -11.73 0.84
CA LEU A 61 7.42 -11.77 2.25
C LEU A 61 7.87 -13.15 2.71
N ASP A 62 7.32 -14.24 2.16
CA ASP A 62 7.76 -15.60 2.49
C ASP A 62 9.17 -15.85 1.96
N VAL A 63 9.43 -15.45 0.71
CA VAL A 63 10.79 -15.51 0.14
C VAL A 63 11.76 -14.65 0.94
N ALA A 64 11.36 -13.45 1.38
CA ALA A 64 12.16 -12.61 2.25
C ALA A 64 12.53 -13.31 3.58
N ARG A 65 11.56 -14.00 4.21
CA ARG A 65 11.77 -14.75 5.47
C ARG A 65 12.73 -15.90 5.28
N GLU A 66 12.67 -16.60 4.15
CA GLU A 66 13.62 -17.67 3.83
C GLU A 66 15.05 -17.18 3.60
N ILE A 67 15.22 -15.95 3.14
CA ILE A 67 16.54 -15.32 3.01
C ILE A 67 17.05 -14.93 4.40
N SER A 68 16.30 -14.12 5.14
CA SER A 68 16.60 -13.82 6.55
C SER A 68 15.43 -13.14 7.26
N LYS A 69 15.37 -13.32 8.59
CA LYS A 69 14.42 -12.58 9.45
C LYS A 69 14.61 -11.06 9.36
N ASN A 70 15.85 -10.59 9.25
CA ASN A 70 16.14 -9.16 9.15
C ASN A 70 15.59 -8.56 7.85
N LEU A 71 15.77 -9.25 6.71
CA LEU A 71 15.21 -8.80 5.44
C LEU A 71 13.68 -8.76 5.51
N ALA A 72 13.04 -9.82 6.01
CA ALA A 72 11.58 -9.86 6.13
C ALA A 72 11.02 -8.73 7.01
N ASN A 73 11.70 -8.38 8.09
CA ASN A 73 11.25 -7.33 9.01
C ASN A 73 11.42 -5.91 8.43
N ASN A 74 12.35 -5.73 7.48
CA ASN A 74 12.67 -4.42 6.90
C ASN A 74 12.18 -4.26 5.45
N ALA A 75 11.56 -5.29 4.87
CA ALA A 75 11.06 -5.27 3.50
C ALA A 75 9.80 -4.42 3.39
N LEU A 76 9.78 -3.47 2.45
CA LEU A 76 8.67 -2.55 2.23
C LEU A 76 7.91 -2.86 0.94
N ILE A 77 8.64 -3.14 -0.14
CA ILE A 77 8.07 -3.38 -1.46
C ILE A 77 8.93 -4.39 -2.22
N ALA A 78 8.30 -5.13 -3.13
CA ALA A 78 9.00 -6.03 -4.02
C ALA A 78 8.84 -5.59 -5.48
N LYS A 79 9.80 -5.93 -6.33
CA LYS A 79 9.69 -5.80 -7.78
C LYS A 79 9.73 -7.17 -8.40
N VAL A 80 8.64 -7.50 -9.07
CA VAL A 80 8.39 -8.78 -9.73
C VAL A 80 8.36 -8.51 -11.23
N ASN A 81 9.31 -9.07 -11.99
CA ASN A 81 9.41 -8.89 -13.44
C ASN A 81 9.30 -7.40 -13.86
N CYS A 82 10.10 -6.55 -13.21
CA CYS A 82 10.16 -5.10 -13.40
C CYS A 82 8.97 -4.27 -12.89
N VAL A 83 7.98 -4.88 -12.23
CA VAL A 83 6.79 -4.17 -11.69
C VAL A 83 6.76 -4.22 -10.17
N LEU A 84 6.41 -3.10 -9.50
CA LEU A 84 6.31 -3.02 -8.04
C LEU A 84 5.03 -3.67 -7.50
N TRP A 85 5.18 -4.53 -6.50
CA TRP A 85 4.13 -5.36 -5.90
C TRP A 85 4.25 -5.35 -4.37
N ASP A 86 3.10 -5.33 -3.70
CA ASP A 86 3.01 -5.44 -2.24
C ASP A 86 3.62 -6.74 -1.73
N MET A 87 4.25 -6.68 -0.55
CA MET A 87 4.99 -7.81 0.01
C MET A 87 4.13 -9.05 0.30
N THR A 88 2.84 -8.87 0.56
CA THR A 88 1.89 -9.95 0.87
C THR A 88 1.20 -10.50 -0.37
N ARG A 89 1.42 -9.91 -1.56
CA ARG A 89 0.83 -10.39 -2.80
C ARG A 89 1.46 -11.74 -3.18
N PRO A 90 0.65 -12.77 -3.52
CA PRO A 90 1.20 -14.06 -3.91
C PRO A 90 1.72 -14.05 -5.34
N LEU A 91 2.79 -14.83 -5.56
CA LEU A 91 3.41 -15.01 -6.88
C LEU A 91 2.55 -15.91 -7.77
N GLN A 92 2.38 -15.51 -9.02
CA GLN A 92 1.44 -16.16 -9.95
C GLN A 92 2.14 -17.00 -11.03
N ALA A 93 3.45 -16.83 -11.20
CA ALA A 93 4.28 -17.52 -12.19
C ALA A 93 5.76 -17.41 -11.81
N ASP A 94 6.61 -18.07 -12.59
CA ASP A 94 8.06 -17.85 -12.53
C ASP A 94 8.38 -16.35 -12.64
N SER A 95 9.31 -15.91 -11.80
CA SER A 95 9.56 -14.48 -11.65
C SER A 95 10.99 -14.16 -11.24
N GLN A 96 11.41 -12.95 -11.61
CA GLN A 96 12.58 -12.28 -11.05
C GLN A 96 12.10 -11.40 -9.91
N LEU A 97 12.64 -11.61 -8.71
CA LEU A 97 12.23 -10.92 -7.49
C LEU A 97 13.38 -10.07 -6.96
N GLN A 98 13.08 -8.80 -6.72
CA GLN A 98 13.90 -7.87 -5.94
C GLN A 98 13.07 -7.38 -4.76
N ILE A 99 13.70 -7.22 -3.59
CA ILE A 99 13.05 -6.75 -2.37
C ILE A 99 13.77 -5.48 -1.92
N PHE A 100 13.01 -4.43 -1.65
CA PHE A 100 13.52 -3.12 -1.27
C PHE A 100 13.15 -2.82 0.19
N ARG A 101 14.08 -2.15 0.86
CA ARG A 101 13.96 -1.64 2.23
C ARG A 101 13.88 -0.12 2.18
N PHE A 102 13.75 0.50 3.34
CA PHE A 102 13.64 1.95 3.46
C PHE A 102 14.82 2.71 2.85
N ASP A 103 16.03 2.15 2.92
CA ASP A 103 17.25 2.78 2.39
C ASP A 103 17.33 2.74 0.85
N ASP A 104 16.44 2.00 0.20
CA ASP A 104 16.33 1.95 -1.26
C ASP A 104 15.28 2.95 -1.73
N ASP A 105 15.50 3.54 -2.91
CA ASP A 105 14.59 4.56 -3.44
C ASP A 105 13.14 4.03 -3.56
N GLU A 106 12.93 2.83 -4.07
CA GLU A 106 11.60 2.21 -4.20
C GLU A 106 10.91 2.01 -2.84
N GLY A 107 11.67 1.67 -1.80
CA GLY A 107 11.14 1.50 -0.45
C GLY A 107 10.80 2.85 0.19
N HIS A 108 11.65 3.85 -0.03
CA HIS A 108 11.42 5.23 0.40
C HIS A 108 10.16 5.82 -0.23
N ASP A 109 10.02 5.68 -1.56
CA ASP A 109 8.88 6.13 -2.34
C ASP A 109 7.58 5.45 -1.85
N THR A 110 7.63 4.13 -1.60
CA THR A 110 6.48 3.36 -1.09
C THR A 110 6.08 3.79 0.33
N PHE A 111 7.05 4.06 1.21
CA PHE A 111 6.79 4.51 2.57
C PHE A 111 6.06 5.86 2.56
N TRP A 112 6.58 6.84 1.82
CA TRP A 112 5.95 8.15 1.67
C TRP A 112 4.57 8.07 1.02
N HIS A 113 4.41 7.19 0.04
CA HIS A 113 3.12 6.94 -0.58
C HIS A 113 2.08 6.50 0.46
N SER A 114 2.44 5.52 1.29
CA SER A 114 1.58 5.03 2.37
C SER A 114 1.29 6.11 3.43
N SER A 115 2.30 6.90 3.80
CA SER A 115 2.13 8.00 4.77
C SER A 115 1.17 9.08 4.28
N ALA A 116 1.20 9.43 2.99
CA ALA A 116 0.26 10.38 2.41
C ALA A 116 -1.19 9.87 2.44
N HIS A 117 -1.42 8.58 2.20
CA HIS A 117 -2.76 7.99 2.34
C HIS A 117 -3.28 8.06 3.77
N ILE A 118 -2.43 7.78 4.75
CA ILE A 118 -2.78 7.92 6.18
C ILE A 118 -3.14 9.38 6.50
N LEU A 119 -2.34 10.32 6.01
CA LEU A 119 -2.58 11.75 6.21
C LEU A 119 -3.90 12.19 5.55
N GLY A 120 -4.15 11.78 4.30
CA GLY A 120 -5.40 12.07 3.59
C GLY A 120 -6.63 11.49 4.30
N HIS A 121 -6.52 10.25 4.82
CA HIS A 121 -7.57 9.62 5.61
C HIS A 121 -7.86 10.38 6.91
N SER A 122 -6.82 10.84 7.62
CA SER A 122 -6.97 11.66 8.82
C SER A 122 -7.68 12.98 8.49
N HIS A 123 -7.33 13.65 7.40
CA HIS A 123 -8.00 14.89 6.99
C HIS A 123 -9.47 14.67 6.61
N GLU A 124 -9.76 13.59 5.90
CA GLU A 124 -11.11 13.24 5.49
C GLU A 124 -11.99 12.91 6.70
N THR A 125 -11.51 12.08 7.62
CA THR A 125 -12.30 11.62 8.78
C THR A 125 -12.38 12.65 9.90
N GLU A 126 -11.31 13.39 10.17
CA GLU A 126 -11.31 14.36 11.26
C GLU A 126 -11.87 15.72 10.86
N TYR A 127 -11.62 16.18 9.63
CA TYR A 127 -12.04 17.53 9.21
C TYR A 127 -13.06 17.53 8.07
N GLY A 128 -13.48 16.37 7.57
CA GLY A 128 -14.43 16.27 6.47
C GLY A 128 -13.88 16.76 5.14
N CYS A 129 -12.55 16.87 5.01
CA CYS A 129 -11.92 17.35 3.78
C CYS A 129 -12.05 16.30 2.66
N LYS A 130 -12.11 16.76 1.41
CA LYS A 130 -12.20 15.92 0.22
C LYS A 130 -10.80 15.68 -0.33
N ILE A 131 -10.39 14.42 -0.41
CA ILE A 131 -9.05 14.04 -0.91
C ILE A 131 -8.95 14.42 -2.39
N CYS A 132 -7.86 15.09 -2.76
CA CYS A 132 -7.58 15.51 -4.12
C CYS A 132 -6.37 14.74 -4.69
N ILE A 133 -5.18 15.32 -4.62
CA ILE A 133 -3.95 14.76 -5.17
C ILE A 133 -3.09 14.18 -4.05
N GLY A 134 -2.58 12.98 -4.28
CA GLY A 134 -1.51 12.37 -3.51
C GLY A 134 -1.21 10.98 -4.07
N PRO A 135 -0.04 10.39 -3.78
CA PRO A 135 1.13 10.93 -3.05
C PRO A 135 2.29 11.44 -3.91
N CYS A 136 3.32 11.96 -3.22
CA CYS A 136 4.57 12.54 -3.72
C CYS A 136 5.11 11.94 -5.03
N THR A 137 5.44 12.81 -5.98
CA THR A 137 6.20 12.49 -7.20
C THR A 137 7.66 12.97 -7.13
N THR A 138 8.05 13.69 -6.06
CA THR A 138 9.39 14.24 -5.87
C THR A 138 10.16 13.55 -4.75
N ARG A 139 11.22 12.84 -5.14
CA ARG A 139 12.18 12.25 -4.20
C ARG A 139 12.88 13.34 -3.40
N GLY A 140 12.98 13.15 -2.09
CA GLY A 140 13.72 14.02 -1.18
C GLY A 140 12.90 15.05 -0.41
N GLU A 141 11.61 15.21 -0.72
CA GLU A 141 10.78 16.30 -0.16
C GLU A 141 9.75 15.85 0.89
N GLY A 142 9.72 14.58 1.25
CA GLY A 142 8.76 14.04 2.21
C GLY A 142 7.50 13.52 1.53
N PHE A 143 6.35 13.68 2.20
CA PHE A 143 5.04 13.33 1.67
C PHE A 143 4.04 14.44 1.97
N TYR A 144 3.06 14.60 1.07
CA TYR A 144 1.94 15.52 1.24
C TYR A 144 0.65 14.87 0.73
N SER A 145 -0.48 15.43 1.14
CA SER A 145 -1.81 15.09 0.62
C SER A 145 -2.56 16.38 0.37
N ASP A 146 -2.93 16.65 -0.88
CA ASP A 146 -3.80 17.77 -1.22
C ASP A 146 -5.22 17.42 -0.86
N VAL A 147 -5.87 18.31 -0.12
CA VAL A 147 -7.25 18.15 0.33
C VAL A 147 -8.02 19.45 0.14
N PHE A 148 -9.30 19.33 -0.20
CA PHE A 148 -10.21 20.45 -0.25
C PHE A 148 -11.05 20.49 1.04
N CYS A 149 -10.92 21.57 1.80
CA CYS A 149 -11.62 21.74 3.09
C CYS A 149 -12.75 22.80 3.03
N GLY A 150 -13.19 23.23 1.83
CA GLY A 150 -14.23 24.26 1.71
C GLY A 150 -13.76 25.61 2.27
N ASP A 151 -14.58 26.22 3.13
CA ASP A 151 -14.25 27.48 3.81
C ASP A 151 -13.38 27.27 5.07
N LEU A 152 -13.09 26.02 5.45
CA LEU A 152 -12.21 25.69 6.57
C LEU A 152 -10.74 25.85 6.16
N GLY A 153 -9.99 26.63 6.94
CA GLY A 153 -8.53 26.65 6.92
C GLY A 153 -7.97 25.94 8.15
N LEU A 154 -7.12 24.93 7.94
CA LEU A 154 -6.41 24.26 9.02
C LEU A 154 -5.18 25.09 9.45
N ASN A 155 -4.94 25.16 10.75
CA ASN A 155 -3.85 25.90 11.37
C ASN A 155 -3.44 25.21 12.68
N ASP A 156 -2.46 25.78 13.40
CA ASP A 156 -1.88 25.20 14.61
C ASP A 156 -2.91 24.83 15.70
N ASP A 157 -4.05 25.53 15.78
CA ASP A 157 -5.10 25.21 16.76
C ASP A 157 -5.78 23.85 16.51
N HIS A 158 -5.60 23.27 15.32
CA HIS A 158 -6.21 22.00 14.92
C HIS A 158 -5.29 20.78 15.16
N PHE A 159 -3.99 21.00 15.44
CA PHE A 159 -2.98 19.94 15.53
C PHE A 159 -2.47 19.69 16.96
N ASN A 160 -3.00 20.40 17.95
CA ASN A 160 -2.61 20.32 19.37
C ASN A 160 -3.57 19.47 20.21
#